data_AF-A0A2S9FHD0-F1
#
_entry.id   AF-A0A2S9FHD0-F1
#
_cell.length_a   1.000
_cell.length_b   1.000
_cell.length_c   1.000
_cell.angle_alpha   90.00
_cell.angle_beta   90.00
_cell.angle_gamma   90.00
#
_symmetry.space_group_name_H-M   'P 1'
#
loop_
_entity.id
_entity.type
_entity.pdbx_description
1 polymer ?
#
loop_
_entity_poly.entity_id
_entity_poly.type
_entity_poly.pdbx_seq_one_letter_code
_entity_poly.pdbx_strand_id
1 'polypeptide(L)'
;MAPSMPINSRTWVAFGRNDIRGTYRDPLLVMLVLAPVIWTVGTIVLVPRLTDTLARRYDFDLTPYYPLVITALLLLTSIIIVGGLAAFLVLDEIDAGTLTALRVTPVSLADFFAYRAVTVVGVTTVYVVATMSLSGVLGPGLVPALIPIGMVAGLSAVVTLLLIVAVASNKIQGIA
;
A
#
# COMPACT_ATOMS: atom_id res chain seq x y z
N MET A 1 17.40 22.15 -23.72
CA MET A 1 17.36 21.20 -22.60
C MET A 1 17.66 22.00 -21.34
N ALA A 2 16.64 22.44 -20.61
CA ALA A 2 16.85 23.25 -19.42
C ALA A 2 17.46 22.37 -18.31
N PRO A 3 18.47 22.85 -17.56
CA PRO A 3 19.09 22.08 -16.49
C PRO A 3 18.04 21.78 -15.41
N SER A 4 17.88 20.51 -15.05
CA SER A 4 17.06 20.08 -13.93
C SER A 4 17.61 20.71 -12.64
N MET A 5 16.84 21.60 -12.02
CA MET A 5 17.21 22.13 -10.70
C MET A 5 17.22 21.00 -9.67
N PRO A 6 18.17 21.00 -8.72
CA PRO A 6 18.16 20.03 -7.62
C PRO A 6 16.85 20.16 -6.83
N ILE A 7 16.21 19.02 -6.62
CA ILE A 7 14.92 18.90 -5.96
C ILE A 7 14.99 19.55 -4.56
N ASN A 8 14.15 20.55 -4.31
CA ASN A 8 14.01 21.19 -3.00
C ASN A 8 13.00 20.40 -2.15
N SER A 9 13.26 20.23 -0.85
CA SER A 9 12.37 19.56 0.11
C SER A 9 10.93 20.11 0.09
N ARG A 10 10.77 21.39 -0.26
CA ARG A 10 9.47 22.05 -0.45
C ARG A 10 8.59 21.38 -1.51
N THR A 11 9.17 20.84 -2.58
CA THR A 11 8.42 20.19 -3.66
C THR A 11 7.83 18.86 -3.20
N TRP A 12 8.58 18.08 -2.41
CA TRP A 12 8.09 16.81 -1.84
C TRP A 12 6.98 17.02 -0.81
N VAL A 13 7.11 18.08 0.00
CA VAL A 13 6.05 18.47 0.94
C VAL A 13 4.77 18.86 0.20
N ALA A 14 4.89 19.54 -0.93
CA ALA A 14 3.74 19.90 -1.75
C ALA A 14 3.01 18.66 -2.31
N PHE A 15 3.76 17.68 -2.82
CA PHE A 15 3.18 16.41 -3.29
C PHE A 15 2.48 15.64 -2.15
N GLY A 16 3.12 15.48 -1.00
CA GLY A 16 2.51 14.79 0.13
C GLY A 16 1.24 15.48 0.65
N ARG A 17 1.21 16.81 0.66
CA ARG A 17 -0.01 17.55 1.01
C ARG A 17 -1.13 17.33 -0.01
N ASN A 18 -0.79 17.22 -1.30
CA ASN A 18 -1.76 16.93 -2.35
C ASN A 18 -2.35 15.53 -2.16
N ASP A 19 -1.50 14.53 -1.91
CA ASP A 19 -1.89 13.13 -1.73
C ASP A 19 -2.85 12.94 -0.56
N ILE A 20 -2.53 13.56 0.59
CA ILE A 20 -3.38 13.54 1.77
C ILE A 20 -4.74 14.15 1.42
N ARG A 21 -4.76 15.33 0.79
CA ARG A 21 -6.00 16.02 0.43
C ARG A 21 -6.82 15.25 -0.60
N GLY A 22 -6.18 14.59 -1.57
CA GLY A 22 -6.81 13.73 -2.56
C GLY A 22 -7.47 12.52 -1.89
N THR A 23 -6.72 11.83 -1.04
CA THR A 23 -7.20 10.64 -0.31
C THR A 23 -8.43 10.95 0.53
N TYR A 24 -8.42 12.05 1.31
CA TYR A 24 -9.55 12.39 2.18
C TYR A 24 -10.81 12.85 1.45
N ARG A 25 -10.69 13.33 0.21
CA ARG A 25 -11.81 13.86 -0.57
C ARG A 25 -12.55 12.78 -1.34
N ASP A 26 -11.90 11.65 -1.58
CA ASP A 26 -12.47 10.55 -2.34
C ASP A 26 -12.92 9.42 -1.39
N PRO A 27 -14.23 9.16 -1.27
CA PRO A 27 -14.76 8.08 -0.43
C PRO A 27 -14.17 6.70 -0.76
N LEU A 28 -13.84 6.43 -2.03
CA LEU A 28 -13.24 5.17 -2.45
C LEU A 28 -11.83 5.03 -1.88
N LEU A 29 -11.02 6.10 -1.92
CA LEU A 29 -9.66 6.07 -1.38
C LEU A 29 -9.67 5.99 0.15
N VAL A 30 -10.59 6.67 0.82
CA VAL A 30 -10.79 6.51 2.28
C VAL A 30 -11.16 5.07 2.63
N MET A 31 -12.10 4.48 1.89
CA MET A 31 -12.51 3.09 2.10
C MET A 31 -11.32 2.14 1.90
N LEU A 32 -10.49 2.39 0.90
CA LEU A 32 -9.30 1.59 0.60
C LEU A 32 -8.26 1.68 1.74
N VAL A 33 -8.09 2.83 2.39
CA VAL A 33 -7.21 3.01 3.56
C VAL A 33 -7.77 2.29 4.80
N LEU A 34 -9.09 2.34 5.02
CA LEU A 34 -9.73 1.71 6.18
C LEU A 34 -9.85 0.19 6.06
N ALA A 35 -10.03 -0.33 4.83
CA ALA A 35 -10.21 -1.74 4.55
C ALA A 35 -9.18 -2.66 5.22
N PRO A 36 -7.86 -2.43 5.09
CA PRO A 36 -6.88 -3.33 5.71
C PRO A 36 -6.80 -3.19 7.24
N VAL A 37 -7.25 -2.08 7.84
CA VAL A 37 -7.39 -1.98 9.31
C VAL A 37 -8.51 -2.92 9.76
N ILE A 38 -9.67 -2.84 9.09
CA ILE A 38 -10.81 -3.74 9.33
C ILE A 38 -10.39 -5.20 9.11
N TRP A 39 -9.61 -5.46 8.07
CA TRP A 39 -9.13 -6.80 7.74
C TRP A 39 -8.14 -7.34 8.77
N THR A 40 -7.24 -6.50 9.28
CA THR A 40 -6.28 -6.87 10.33
C THR A 40 -7.00 -7.21 11.62
N VAL A 41 -7.92 -6.35 12.06
CA VAL A 41 -8.76 -6.61 13.24
C VAL A 41 -9.58 -7.88 13.03
N GLY A 42 -10.20 -8.04 11.86
CA GLY A 42 -10.93 -9.25 11.49
C GLY A 42 -10.07 -10.49 11.58
N THR A 43 -8.84 -10.45 11.09
CA THR A 43 -7.88 -11.57 11.14
C THR A 43 -7.53 -11.94 12.58
N ILE A 44 -7.18 -10.95 13.42
CA ILE A 44 -6.82 -11.17 14.83
C ILE A 44 -7.99 -11.78 15.62
N VAL A 45 -9.22 -11.36 15.32
CA VAL A 45 -10.43 -11.79 16.02
C VAL A 45 -10.92 -13.15 15.51
N LEU A 46 -10.90 -13.35 14.19
CA LEU A 46 -11.54 -14.49 13.54
C LEU A 46 -10.63 -15.72 13.48
N VAL A 47 -9.32 -15.57 13.23
CA VAL A 47 -8.40 -16.71 13.08
C VAL A 47 -8.38 -17.58 14.34
N PRO A 48 -8.20 -17.06 15.57
CA PRO A 48 -8.21 -17.90 16.77
C PRO A 48 -9.55 -18.61 16.99
N ARG A 49 -10.67 -17.91 16.72
CA ARG A 49 -12.02 -18.49 16.84
C ARG A 49 -12.26 -19.61 15.85
N LEU A 50 -11.76 -19.46 14.62
CA LEU A 50 -11.81 -20.51 13.61
C LEU A 50 -10.97 -21.71 14.04
N THR A 51 -9.76 -21.50 14.53
CA THR A 51 -8.91 -22.58 15.05
C THR A 51 -9.61 -23.39 16.14
N ASP A 52 -10.17 -22.73 17.15
CA ASP A 52 -10.88 -23.41 18.24
C ASP A 52 -12.13 -24.17 17.76
N THR A 53 -12.81 -23.66 16.73
CA THR A 53 -14.02 -24.27 16.18
C THR A 53 -13.67 -25.47 15.32
N LEU A 54 -12.62 -25.36 14.50
CA LEU A 54 -12.15 -26.45 13.63
C LEU A 54 -11.57 -27.60 14.45
N ALA A 55 -10.78 -27.29 15.47
CA ALA A 55 -10.24 -28.29 16.39
C ALA A 55 -11.37 -29.05 17.10
N ARG A 56 -12.38 -28.34 17.64
CA ARG A 56 -13.48 -28.98 18.38
C ARG A 56 -14.45 -29.76 17.50
N ARG A 57 -14.73 -29.32 16.28
CA ARG A 57 -15.80 -29.88 15.44
C ARG A 57 -15.30 -30.87 14.40
N TYR A 58 -14.04 -30.74 13.97
CA TYR A 58 -13.46 -31.48 12.86
C TYR A 58 -12.11 -32.12 13.18
N ASP A 59 -11.63 -32.02 14.43
CA ASP A 59 -10.30 -32.50 14.85
C ASP A 59 -9.16 -31.95 13.97
N PHE A 60 -9.34 -30.72 13.48
CA PHE A 60 -8.42 -30.08 12.56
C PHE A 60 -7.67 -28.94 13.25
N ASP A 61 -6.34 -29.07 13.36
CA ASP A 61 -5.47 -28.03 13.92
C ASP A 61 -5.03 -27.03 12.85
N LEU A 62 -5.42 -25.76 13.02
CA LEU A 62 -5.09 -24.67 12.12
C LEU A 62 -3.75 -23.99 12.46
N THR A 63 -3.18 -24.25 13.64
CA THR A 63 -1.95 -23.62 14.15
C THR A 63 -0.77 -23.72 13.17
N PRO A 64 -0.50 -24.87 12.51
CA PRO A 64 0.60 -25.00 11.54
C PRO A 64 0.45 -24.07 10.33
N TYR A 65 -0.78 -23.64 10.02
CA TYR A 65 -1.11 -22.80 8.87
C TYR A 65 -1.13 -21.30 9.18
N TYR A 66 -0.93 -20.89 10.44
CA TYR A 66 -0.93 -19.48 10.83
C TYR A 66 0.04 -18.60 10.03
N PRO A 67 1.29 -19.02 9.75
CA PRO A 67 2.20 -18.23 8.92
C PRO A 67 1.64 -17.97 7.52
N LEU A 68 0.97 -18.97 6.93
CA LEU A 68 0.35 -18.85 5.61
C LEU A 68 -0.84 -17.89 5.64
N VAL A 69 -1.73 -18.05 6.64
CA VAL A 69 -2.91 -17.19 6.82
C VAL A 69 -2.49 -15.73 6.99
N ILE A 70 -1.49 -15.47 7.83
CA ILE A 70 -1.02 -14.11 8.12
C ILE A 70 -0.30 -13.49 6.92
N THR A 71 0.49 -14.28 6.19
CA THR A 71 1.11 -13.80 4.94
C THR A 71 0.05 -13.47 3.89
N ALA A 72 -0.91 -14.38 3.68
CA ALA A 72 -1.97 -14.19 2.70
C ALA A 72 -2.89 -13.03 3.05
N LEU A 73 -3.28 -12.88 4.32
CA LEU A 73 -4.28 -11.90 4.73
C LEU A 73 -3.67 -10.54 5.07
N LEU A 74 -2.49 -10.47 5.66
CA LEU A 74 -1.91 -9.19 6.11
C LEU A 74 -0.84 -8.70 5.14
N LEU A 75 0.12 -9.54 4.76
CA LEU A 75 1.23 -9.12 3.90
C LEU A 75 0.76 -8.84 2.46
N LEU A 76 0.08 -9.78 1.81
CA LEU A 76 -0.38 -9.57 0.42
C LEU A 76 -1.40 -8.43 0.31
N THR A 77 -2.32 -8.33 1.28
CA THR A 77 -3.28 -7.22 1.33
C THR A 77 -2.58 -5.87 1.44
N SER A 78 -1.49 -5.77 2.20
CA SER A 78 -0.69 -4.53 2.28
C SER A 78 -0.19 -4.10 0.89
N ILE A 79 0.27 -5.06 0.08
CA ILE A 79 0.78 -4.81 -1.27
C ILE A 79 -0.33 -4.30 -2.18
N ILE A 80 -1.46 -5.02 -2.21
CA ILE A 80 -2.60 -4.71 -3.08
C ILE A 80 -3.19 -3.34 -2.74
N ILE A 81 -3.39 -3.07 -1.44
CA ILE A 81 -4.02 -1.84 -0.99
C ILE A 81 -3.14 -0.63 -1.25
N VAL A 82 -1.86 -0.65 -0.82
CA VAL A 82 -0.99 0.51 -0.98
C VAL A 82 -0.65 0.73 -2.47
N GLY A 83 -0.42 -0.35 -3.22
CA GLY A 83 -0.19 -0.29 -4.67
C GLY A 83 -1.40 0.26 -5.43
N GLY A 84 -2.61 -0.24 -5.13
CA GLY A 84 -3.85 0.23 -5.73
C GLY A 84 -4.18 1.68 -5.34
N LEU A 85 -4.00 2.05 -4.08
CA LEU A 85 -4.22 3.43 -3.60
C LEU A 85 -3.32 4.41 -4.35
N ALA A 86 -2.03 4.08 -4.47
CA ALA A 86 -1.10 4.90 -5.21
C ALA A 86 -1.46 4.95 -6.70
N ALA A 87 -1.90 3.84 -7.29
CA ALA A 87 -2.34 3.82 -8.68
C ALA A 87 -3.52 4.74 -8.92
N PHE A 88 -4.52 4.70 -8.04
CA PHE A 88 -5.70 5.54 -8.17
C PHE A 88 -5.38 7.02 -7.97
N LEU A 89 -4.48 7.37 -7.04
CA LEU A 89 -3.98 8.74 -6.91
C LEU A 89 -3.30 9.22 -8.20
N VAL A 90 -2.50 8.37 -8.85
CA VAL A 90 -1.84 8.71 -10.12
C VAL A 90 -2.87 8.81 -11.28
N LEU A 91 -3.84 7.91 -11.34
CA LEU A 91 -4.91 7.95 -12.34
C LEU A 91 -5.81 9.19 -12.17
N ASP A 92 -6.12 9.59 -10.93
CA ASP A 92 -6.85 10.84 -10.65
C ASP A 92 -6.07 12.07 -11.16
N GLU A 93 -4.74 12.07 -11.01
CA GLU A 93 -3.88 13.13 -11.54
C GLU A 93 -3.79 13.12 -13.08
N ILE A 94 -3.85 11.94 -13.71
CA ILE A 94 -3.93 11.78 -15.17
C ILE A 94 -5.25 12.35 -15.69
N ASP A 95 -6.38 11.94 -15.09
CA ASP A 95 -7.73 12.38 -15.47
C ASP A 95 -7.91 13.90 -15.31
N ALA A 96 -7.30 14.49 -14.26
CA ALA A 96 -7.31 15.93 -14.06
C ALA A 96 -6.39 16.73 -15.02
N GLY A 97 -5.66 16.06 -15.92
CA GLY A 97 -4.70 16.69 -16.83
C GLY A 97 -3.43 17.21 -16.14
N THR A 98 -3.20 16.82 -14.89
CA THR A 98 -2.10 17.31 -14.04
C THR A 98 -0.75 16.89 -14.60
N LEU A 99 -0.64 15.71 -15.20
CA LEU A 99 0.61 15.27 -15.85
C LEU A 99 0.98 16.15 -17.06
N THR A 100 -0.01 16.69 -17.77
CA THR A 100 0.21 17.63 -18.88
C THR A 100 0.64 19.00 -18.35
N ALA A 101 0.05 19.45 -17.23
CA ALA A 101 0.47 20.66 -16.53
C ALA A 101 1.90 20.53 -15.96
N LEU A 102 2.30 19.34 -15.49
CA LEU A 102 3.66 19.10 -15.01
C LEU A 102 4.71 19.25 -16.13
N ARG A 103 4.37 18.98 -17.40
CA ARG A 103 5.29 19.19 -18.54
C ARG A 103 5.69 20.66 -18.78
N VAL A 104 4.90 21.61 -18.26
CA VAL A 104 5.23 23.05 -18.31
C VAL A 104 5.83 23.58 -17.01
N THR A 105 5.95 22.72 -15.98
CA THR A 105 6.67 23.01 -14.73
C THR A 105 8.10 22.49 -14.78
N PRO A 106 9.03 23.02 -13.97
CA PRO A 106 10.42 22.56 -13.94
C PRO A 106 10.63 21.18 -13.29
N VAL A 107 9.58 20.44 -12.95
CA VAL A 107 9.66 19.13 -12.29
C VAL A 107 9.52 18.03 -13.33
N SER A 108 10.45 17.07 -13.34
CA SER A 108 10.40 15.96 -14.30
C SER A 108 9.40 14.88 -13.87
N LEU A 109 8.86 14.13 -14.84
CA LEU A 109 8.02 12.95 -14.56
C LEU A 109 8.77 11.89 -13.74
N ALA A 110 10.09 11.78 -13.91
CA ALA A 110 10.93 10.87 -13.13
C ALA A 110 10.93 11.24 -11.64
N ASP A 111 10.97 12.53 -11.31
CA ASP A 111 10.96 12.99 -9.91
C ASP A 111 9.62 12.68 -9.23
N PHE A 112 8.52 12.80 -9.97
CA PHE A 112 7.19 12.45 -9.49
C PHE A 112 7.08 10.94 -9.20
N PHE A 113 7.49 10.08 -10.15
CA PHE A 113 7.45 8.64 -9.94
C PHE A 113 8.45 8.17 -8.86
N ALA A 114 9.59 8.83 -8.72
CA ALA A 114 10.53 8.57 -7.64
C ALA A 114 9.92 8.90 -6.27
N TYR A 115 9.27 10.06 -6.13
CA TYR A 115 8.51 10.43 -4.93
C TYR A 115 7.42 9.39 -4.61
N ARG A 116 6.63 8.98 -5.61
CA ARG A 116 5.59 7.96 -5.46
C ARG A 116 6.17 6.62 -5.00
N ALA A 117 7.27 6.17 -5.63
CA ALA A 117 7.91 4.91 -5.28
C ALA A 117 8.42 4.91 -3.83
N VAL A 118 9.11 5.99 -3.41
CA VAL A 118 9.60 6.12 -2.02
C VAL A 118 8.44 6.14 -1.03
N THR A 119 7.36 6.86 -1.35
CA THR A 119 6.18 6.94 -0.49
C THR A 119 5.49 5.58 -0.38
N VAL A 120 5.28 4.86 -1.49
CA VAL A 120 4.68 3.53 -1.52
C VAL A 120 5.51 2.52 -0.74
N VAL A 121 6.83 2.52 -0.92
CA VAL A 121 7.73 1.63 -0.17
C VAL A 121 7.66 1.93 1.32
N GLY A 122 7.75 3.20 1.71
CA GLY A 122 7.70 3.62 3.11
C GLY A 122 6.38 3.26 3.78
N VAL A 123 5.25 3.61 3.15
CA VAL A 123 3.90 3.32 3.67
C VAL A 123 3.67 1.82 3.77
N THR A 124 4.02 1.04 2.74
CA THR A 124 3.86 -0.42 2.77
C THR A 124 4.72 -1.05 3.86
N THR A 125 5.95 -0.56 4.04
CA THR A 125 6.84 -1.06 5.11
C THR A 125 6.24 -0.81 6.49
N VAL A 126 5.77 0.42 6.75
CA VAL A 126 5.08 0.76 8.01
C VAL A 126 3.85 -0.13 8.20
N TYR A 127 3.09 -0.34 7.13
CA TYR A 127 1.89 -1.16 7.17
C TYR A 127 2.19 -2.61 7.55
N VAL A 128 3.14 -3.26 6.85
CA VAL A 128 3.59 -4.63 7.12
C VAL A 128 4.11 -4.76 8.56
N VAL A 129 4.97 -3.83 8.99
CA VAL A 129 5.51 -3.85 10.36
C VAL A 129 4.39 -3.73 11.38
N ALA A 130 3.45 -2.81 11.20
CA ALA A 130 2.34 -2.61 12.12
C ALA A 130 1.40 -3.82 12.18
N THR A 131 0.89 -4.30 11.04
CA THR A 131 -0.11 -5.38 11.02
C THR A 131 0.48 -6.71 11.46
N MET A 132 1.71 -7.03 11.04
CA MET A 132 2.38 -8.26 11.45
C MET A 132 2.70 -8.24 12.95
N SER A 133 3.18 -7.11 13.49
CA SER A 133 3.47 -7.00 14.93
C SER A 133 2.21 -7.09 15.78
N LEU A 134 1.10 -6.50 15.31
CA LEU A 134 -0.20 -6.56 15.99
C LEU A 134 -0.88 -7.93 15.88
N SER A 135 -0.48 -8.78 14.93
CA SER A 135 -1.08 -10.11 14.75
C SER A 135 -0.88 -11.06 15.94
N GLY A 136 0.12 -10.79 16.80
CA GLY A 136 0.43 -11.60 17.98
C GLY A 136 1.10 -12.96 17.68
N VAL A 137 1.36 -13.28 16.41
CA VAL A 137 1.97 -14.57 16.00
C VAL A 137 3.50 -14.50 15.90
N LEU A 138 4.07 -13.30 15.82
CA LEU A 138 5.51 -13.14 15.76
C LEU A 138 6.17 -13.42 17.12
N GLY A 139 7.20 -14.25 17.09
CA GLY A 139 8.08 -14.44 18.23
C GLY A 139 8.83 -13.14 18.63
N PRO A 140 9.27 -13.02 19.89
CA PRO A 140 10.07 -11.89 20.35
C PRO A 140 11.33 -11.72 19.51
N GLY A 141 11.65 -10.49 19.10
CA GLY A 141 12.87 -10.18 18.33
C GLY A 141 12.76 -10.33 16.81
N LEU A 142 11.60 -10.72 16.26
CA LEU A 142 11.41 -10.82 14.79
C LEU A 142 11.03 -9.50 14.12
N VAL A 143 10.68 -8.46 14.87
CA VAL A 143 10.28 -7.14 14.33
C VAL A 143 11.33 -6.52 13.41
N PRO A 144 12.65 -6.55 13.70
CA PRO A 144 13.66 -6.02 12.78
C PRO A 144 13.67 -6.72 11.42
N ALA A 145 13.34 -8.01 11.37
CA ALA A 145 13.25 -8.76 10.11
C ALA A 145 12.06 -8.33 9.25
N LEU A 146 11.03 -7.71 9.83
CA LEU A 146 9.90 -7.18 9.07
C LEU A 146 10.25 -5.95 8.23
N ILE A 147 11.32 -5.22 8.56
CA ILE A 147 11.74 -4.04 7.80
C ILE A 147 12.13 -4.42 6.37
N PRO A 148 13.11 -5.32 6.13
CA PRO A 148 13.45 -5.73 4.76
C PRO A 148 12.29 -6.44 4.06
N ILE A 149 11.46 -7.21 4.78
CA ILE A 149 10.24 -7.83 4.21
C ILE A 149 9.27 -6.75 3.73
N GLY A 150 9.02 -5.75 4.56
CA GLY A 150 8.15 -4.62 4.25
C GLY A 150 8.66 -3.78 3.09
N MET A 151 9.99 -3.62 2.96
CA MET A 151 10.60 -2.93 1.82
C MET A 151 10.40 -3.71 0.52
N VAL A 152 10.61 -5.03 0.52
CA VAL A 152 10.37 -5.88 -0.65
C VAL A 152 8.88 -5.87 -1.02
N ALA A 153 7.99 -5.99 -0.03
CA ALA A 153 6.54 -5.86 -0.25
C ALA A 153 6.19 -4.48 -0.83
N GLY A 154 6.85 -3.42 -0.35
CA GLY A 154 6.71 -2.07 -0.87
C GLY A 154 7.16 -1.95 -2.33
N LEU A 155 8.25 -2.60 -2.72
CA LEU A 155 8.66 -2.67 -4.12
C LEU A 155 7.64 -3.43 -4.97
N SER A 156 7.06 -4.53 -4.45
CA SER A 156 5.95 -5.22 -5.11
C SER A 156 4.71 -4.32 -5.25
N ALA A 157 4.44 -3.45 -4.27
CA ALA A 157 3.37 -2.48 -4.35
C ALA A 157 3.64 -1.40 -5.41
N VAL A 158 4.90 -0.97 -5.56
CA VAL A 158 5.31 -0.08 -6.66
C VAL A 158 5.11 -0.75 -8.02
N VAL A 159 5.49 -2.02 -8.16
CA VAL A 159 5.24 -2.78 -9.39
C VAL A 159 3.74 -2.85 -9.68
N THR A 160 2.92 -3.13 -8.65
CA THR A 160 1.45 -3.15 -8.77
C THR A 160 0.91 -1.79 -9.24
N LEU A 161 1.36 -0.70 -8.62
CA LEU A 161 1.06 0.67 -9.02
C LEU A 161 1.36 0.89 -10.51
N LEU A 162 2.57 0.58 -10.94
CA LEU A 162 3.02 0.85 -12.30
C LEU A 162 2.28 -0.01 -13.32
N LEU A 163 1.96 -1.26 -12.99
CA LEU A 163 1.18 -2.14 -13.85
C LEU A 163 -0.24 -1.59 -14.06
N ILE A 164 -0.91 -1.15 -12.99
CA ILE A 164 -2.25 -0.56 -13.11
C ILE A 164 -2.19 0.70 -13.97
N VAL A 165 -1.26 1.62 -13.68
CA VAL A 165 -1.12 2.88 -14.43
C VAL A 165 -0.71 2.66 -15.88
N ALA A 166 0.03 1.59 -16.19
CA ALA A 166 0.43 1.26 -17.56
C ALA A 166 -0.72 0.71 -18.42
N VAL A 167 -1.74 0.11 -17.80
CA VAL A 167 -2.85 -0.55 -18.50
C VAL A 167 -4.13 0.29 -18.47
N ALA A 168 -4.38 1.00 -17.38
CA ALA A 168 -5.58 1.81 -17.18
C ALA A 168 -5.38 3.26 -17.64
N SER A 169 -6.37 3.80 -18.36
CA SER A 169 -6.35 5.21 -18.81
C SER A 169 -7.05 6.16 -17.84
N ASN A 170 -7.88 5.63 -16.94
CA ASN A 170 -8.63 6.39 -15.93
C ASN A 170 -8.98 5.47 -14.74
N LYS A 171 -9.45 6.07 -13.65
CA LYS A 171 -9.77 5.35 -12.41
C LYS A 171 -10.83 4.26 -12.56
N ILE A 172 -11.83 4.44 -13.43
CA ILE A 172 -12.88 3.44 -13.65
C ILE A 172 -12.29 2.18 -14.29
N GLN A 173 -11.42 2.34 -15.28
CA GLN A 173 -10.69 1.22 -15.89
C GLN A 173 -9.73 0.55 -14.90
N GLY A 174 -9.17 1.29 -13.95
CA GLY A 174 -8.33 0.72 -12.90
C GLY A 174 -9.07 -0.20 -11.92
N ILE A 175 -10.40 -0.14 -11.87
CA ILE A 175 -11.24 -0.99 -11.01
C ILE A 175 -11.76 -2.23 -11.75
N ALA A 176 -11.92 -2.16 -13.07
CA ALA A 176 -12.49 -3.20 -13.91
C ALA A 176 -11.52 -4.35 -14.19
#